data_AF-A0A1F4UA45-F1
#
_entry.id   AF-A0A1F4UA45-F1
#
_cell.length_a   1.000
_cell.length_b   1.000
_cell.length_c   1.000
_cell.angle_alpha   90.00
_cell.angle_beta   90.00
_cell.angle_gamma   90.00
#
_symmetry.space_group_name_H-M   'P 1'
#
loop_
_entity.id
_entity.type
_entity.pdbx_description
1 polymer ?
#
loop_
_entity_poly.entity_id
_entity_poly.type
_entity_poly.pdbx_seq_one_letter_code
_entity_poly.pdbx_strand_id
1 'polypeptide(L)'
;MDGLTPEVLLGLLKSEKGISEEQLGRRGDGVMRGMVAELLYRYCNTTQRQIGGLLGGIDYVSVHQLRRRFRQKMTGDKNLLKRYKKLEARIKHACTL
;
A
#
# COMPACT_ATOMS: atom_id res chain seq x y z
N MET A 1 -0.47 -2.35 20.78
CA MET A 1 -0.66 -3.13 19.54
C MET A 1 0.65 -3.10 18.81
N ASP A 2 1.38 -4.21 18.80
CA ASP A 2 2.51 -4.37 17.89
C ASP A 2 1.96 -4.22 16.46
N GLY A 3 2.46 -3.24 15.71
CA GLY A 3 2.01 -2.98 14.35
C GLY A 3 2.30 -4.17 13.44
N LEU A 4 1.50 -4.36 12.40
CA LEU A 4 1.77 -5.40 11.40
C LEU A 4 3.14 -5.13 10.76
N THR A 5 4.01 -6.12 10.60
CA THR A 5 5.28 -5.86 9.91
C THR A 5 5.04 -5.59 8.42
N PRO A 6 5.85 -4.73 7.77
CA PRO A 6 5.76 -4.49 6.33
C PRO A 6 5.80 -5.78 5.50
N GLU A 7 6.59 -6.76 5.92
CA GLU A 7 6.78 -8.05 5.25
C GLU A 7 5.48 -8.86 5.24
N VAL A 8 4.80 -8.94 6.39
CA VAL A 8 3.50 -9.65 6.49
C VAL A 8 2.45 -8.93 5.65
N LEU A 9 2.38 -7.60 5.71
CA LEU A 9 1.44 -6.84 4.88
C LEU A 9 1.69 -7.08 3.39
N LEU A 10 2.95 -7.00 2.94
CA LEU A 10 3.31 -7.26 1.55
C LEU A 10 3.01 -8.69 1.12
N GLY A 11 3.23 -9.68 2.00
CA GLY A 11 2.85 -11.07 1.76
C GLY A 11 1.35 -11.22 1.56
N LEU A 12 0.54 -10.62 2.44
CA LEU A 12 -0.91 -10.59 2.30
C LEU A 12 -1.36 -9.91 1.00
N LEU A 13 -0.72 -8.81 0.62
CA LEU A 13 -1.04 -8.10 -0.61
C LEU A 13 -0.66 -8.90 -1.87
N LYS A 14 0.52 -9.52 -1.91
CA LYS A 14 0.95 -10.39 -3.01
C LYS A 14 0.03 -11.61 -3.20
N SER A 15 -0.67 -12.05 -2.15
CA SER A 15 -1.69 -13.10 -2.24
C SER A 15 -2.98 -12.66 -2.96
N GLU A 16 -3.22 -11.36 -3.14
CA GLU A 16 -4.37 -10.86 -3.89
C GLU A 16 -4.05 -10.85 -5.39
N LYS A 17 -5.02 -11.28 -6.22
CA LYS A 17 -4.91 -11.20 -7.67
C LYS A 17 -4.59 -9.76 -8.11
N GLY A 18 -3.46 -9.60 -8.80
CA GLY A 18 -3.05 -8.33 -9.41
C GLY A 18 -2.29 -7.37 -8.49
N ILE A 19 -1.53 -7.90 -7.52
CA ILE A 19 -0.39 -7.20 -6.90
C ILE A 19 0.87 -8.06 -7.11
N SER A 20 1.69 -7.69 -8.09
CA SER A 20 3.00 -8.31 -8.37
C SER A 20 4.17 -7.41 -7.99
N GLU A 21 5.37 -7.97 -7.89
CA GLU A 21 6.59 -7.17 -7.64
C GLU A 21 6.84 -6.15 -8.74
N GLU A 22 6.57 -6.52 -10.00
CA GLU A 22 6.67 -5.62 -11.16
C GLU A 22 5.76 -4.39 -10.99
N GLN A 23 4.53 -4.59 -10.52
CA GLN A 23 3.60 -3.50 -10.26
C GLN A 23 4.03 -2.61 -9.10
N LEU A 24 4.77 -3.14 -8.12
CA LEU A 24 5.24 -2.38 -6.96
C LEU A 24 6.59 -1.69 -7.19
N GLY A 25 7.35 -2.13 -8.19
CA GLY A 25 8.65 -1.59 -8.55
C GLY A 25 8.62 -0.13 -9.00
N ARG A 26 9.81 0.46 -9.21
CA ARG A 26 9.97 1.90 -9.48
C ARG A 26 9.14 2.43 -10.64
N ARG A 27 8.95 1.61 -11.69
CA ARG A 27 8.19 1.92 -12.91
C ARG A 27 6.81 1.23 -12.96
N GLY A 28 6.41 0.60 -11.87
CA GLY A 28 5.13 -0.08 -11.77
C GLY A 28 3.94 0.87 -11.66
N ASP A 29 2.74 0.28 -11.53
CA ASP A 29 1.47 0.99 -11.52
C ASP A 29 1.38 1.97 -10.32
N GLY A 30 1.31 3.27 -10.62
CA GLY A 30 1.24 4.33 -9.62
C GLY A 30 0.00 4.27 -8.72
N VAL A 31 -1.13 3.72 -9.21
CA VAL A 31 -2.33 3.53 -8.40
C VAL A 31 -2.11 2.39 -7.41
N MET A 32 -1.59 1.26 -7.87
CA MET A 32 -1.29 0.11 -7.02
C MET A 32 -0.24 0.43 -5.97
N ARG A 33 0.86 1.06 -6.38
CA ARG A 33 1.89 1.53 -5.46
C ARG A 33 1.33 2.52 -4.45
N GLY A 34 0.47 3.44 -4.88
CA GLY A 34 -0.20 4.40 -4.00
C GLY A 34 -1.07 3.73 -2.94
N MET A 35 -1.80 2.68 -3.33
CA MET A 35 -2.60 1.86 -2.43
C MET A 35 -1.73 1.15 -1.39
N VAL A 36 -0.66 0.48 -1.84
CA VAL A 36 0.26 -0.25 -0.95
C VAL A 36 0.97 0.71 0.01
N ALA A 37 1.44 1.86 -0.48
CA ALA A 37 2.07 2.87 0.36
C ALA A 37 1.13 3.42 1.44
N GLU A 38 -0.15 3.62 1.12
CA GLU A 38 -1.14 4.09 2.09
C GLU A 38 -1.42 3.03 3.16
N LEU A 39 -1.49 1.75 2.79
CA LEU A 39 -1.69 0.65 3.74
C LEU A 39 -0.47 0.45 4.66
N LEU A 40 0.74 0.42 4.10
CA LEU A 40 2.00 0.34 4.88
C LEU A 40 2.10 1.48 5.89
N TYR A 41 1.82 2.70 5.46
CA TYR A 41 1.88 3.87 6.35
C TYR A 41 0.86 3.78 7.49
N ARG A 42 -0.34 3.25 7.24
CA ARG A 42 -1.42 3.20 8.24
C ARG A 42 -1.29 2.04 9.22
N TYR A 43 -0.77 0.90 8.78
CA TYR A 43 -0.86 -0.35 9.55
C TYR A 43 0.49 -0.90 10.02
N CYS A 44 1.60 -0.41 9.48
CA CYS A 44 2.94 -0.96 9.76
C CYS A 44 3.90 0.01 10.47
N ASN A 45 3.40 1.14 11.01
CA ASN A 45 4.23 2.21 11.61
C ASN A 45 5.45 2.58 10.74
N THR A 46 5.32 2.47 9.42
CA THR A 46 6.44 2.56 8.49
C THR A 46 6.63 3.99 8.01
N THR A 47 7.86 4.47 8.08
CA THR A 47 8.20 5.82 7.57
C THR A 47 8.11 5.86 6.04
N GLN A 48 7.91 7.06 5.50
CA GLN A 48 7.91 7.29 4.05
C GLN A 48 9.21 6.81 3.38
N ARG A 49 10.35 6.95 4.06
CA ARG A 49 11.65 6.47 3.57
C ARG A 49 11.69 4.95 3.46
N GLN A 50 11.25 4.24 4.50
CA GLN A 50 11.17 2.78 4.49
C GLN A 50 10.20 2.27 3.41
N ILE A 51 9.02 2.90 3.28
CA ILE A 51 8.07 2.60 2.19
C ILE A 51 8.75 2.79 0.81
N GLY A 52 9.56 3.84 0.66
CA GLY A 52 10.29 4.11 -0.57
C GLY A 52 11.25 2.98 -0.94
N GLY A 53 11.95 2.40 0.04
CA GLY A 53 12.79 1.21 -0.15
C GLY A 53 11.98 0.00 -0.63
N LEU A 54 10.81 -0.24 -0.03
CA LEU A 54 9.93 -1.36 -0.38
C LEU A 54 9.29 -1.23 -1.78
N LEU A 55 9.13 -0.01 -2.30
CA LEU A 55 8.46 0.29 -3.57
C LEU A 55 9.42 0.68 -4.69
N GLY A 56 10.58 0.01 -4.74
CA GLY A 56 11.57 0.17 -5.79
C GLY A 56 12.55 1.33 -5.61
N GLY A 57 12.86 1.68 -4.36
CA GLY A 57 13.90 2.68 -4.04
C GLY A 57 13.53 4.11 -4.45
N ILE A 58 12.30 4.54 -4.16
CA ILE A 58 11.87 5.93 -4.39
C ILE A 58 12.04 6.80 -3.14
N ASP A 59 12.24 8.11 -3.34
CA ASP A 59 12.43 9.05 -2.23
C ASP A 59 11.13 9.34 -1.46
N TYR A 60 11.26 10.01 -0.30
CA TYR A 60 10.14 10.30 0.58
C TYR A 60 9.09 11.22 -0.07
N VAL A 61 9.50 12.17 -0.93
CA VAL A 61 8.61 13.11 -1.64
C VAL A 61 7.78 12.32 -2.65
N SER A 62 8.44 11.43 -3.39
CA SER A 62 7.81 10.51 -4.32
C SER A 62 6.75 9.66 -3.61
N VAL A 63 7.05 9.07 -2.44
CA VAL A 63 6.07 8.33 -1.64
C VAL A 63 4.93 9.23 -1.16
N HIS A 64 5.23 10.45 -0.71
CA HIS A 64 4.21 11.41 -0.28
C HIS A 64 3.23 11.73 -1.41
N GLN A 65 3.74 12.04 -2.61
CA GLN A 65 2.92 12.37 -3.76
C GLN A 65 2.12 11.17 -4.27
N LEU A 66 2.71 9.97 -4.23
CA LEU A 66 2.05 8.71 -4.59
C LEU A 66 0.81 8.48 -3.71
N ARG A 67 0.96 8.60 -2.40
CA ARG A 67 -0.15 8.47 -1.44
C ARG A 67 -1.20 9.57 -1.60
N ARG A 68 -0.76 10.82 -1.79
CA ARG A 68 -1.67 11.96 -2.02
C ARG A 68 -2.54 11.74 -3.26
N ARG A 69 -1.91 11.39 -4.39
CA ARG A 69 -2.61 11.10 -5.66
C ARG A 69 -3.56 9.92 -5.54
N PHE A 70 -3.16 8.87 -4.83
CA PHE A 70 -4.03 7.73 -4.56
C PHE A 70 -5.28 8.12 -3.77
N ARG A 71 -5.12 8.89 -2.66
CA ARG A 71 -6.26 9.40 -1.89
C ARG A 71 -7.20 10.26 -2.73
N GLN A 72 -6.65 11.14 -3.56
CA GLN A 72 -7.44 11.95 -4.49
C GLN A 72 -8.18 11.09 -5.52
N LYS A 73 -7.54 10.06 -6.08
CA LYS A 73 -8.19 9.17 -7.05
C LYS A 73 -9.33 8.37 -6.41
N MET A 74 -9.16 7.92 -5.16
CA MET A 74 -10.20 7.19 -4.43
C MET A 74 -11.48 8.00 -4.20
N THR A 75 -11.44 9.33 -4.17
CA THR A 75 -12.65 10.13 -3.96
C THR A 75 -13.60 10.06 -5.16
N GLY A 76 -13.07 9.89 -6.37
CA GLY A 76 -13.85 9.80 -7.61
C GLY A 76 -14.09 8.38 -8.12
N ASP A 77 -13.30 7.40 -7.68
CA ASP A 77 -13.35 6.02 -8.20
C ASP A 77 -13.91 5.05 -7.15
N LYS A 78 -15.20 4.70 -7.31
CA LYS A 78 -15.91 3.76 -6.42
C LYS A 78 -15.32 2.35 -6.45
N ASN A 79 -14.80 1.90 -7.59
CA ASN A 79 -14.21 0.56 -7.72
C ASN A 79 -12.88 0.49 -6.99
N LEU A 80 -12.06 1.54 -7.13
CA LEU A 80 -10.81 1.67 -6.39
C LEU A 80 -11.04 1.74 -4.88
N LEU A 81 -12.04 2.53 -4.44
CA LEU A 81 -12.41 2.60 -3.03
C LEU A 81 -12.88 1.24 -2.49
N LYS A 82 -13.71 0.50 -3.25
CA LYS A 82 -14.16 -0.84 -2.88
C LYS A 82 -12.99 -1.81 -2.75
N ARG A 83 -12.03 -1.77 -3.69
CA ARG A 83 -10.81 -2.58 -3.66
C ARG A 83 -9.96 -2.26 -2.44
N TYR A 84 -9.73 -0.97 -2.14
CA TYR A 84 -9.01 -0.53 -0.96
C TYR A 84 -9.67 -1.03 0.33
N LYS A 85 -10.97 -0.82 0.49
CA LYS A 85 -11.72 -1.26 1.69
C LYS A 85 -11.68 -2.77 1.88
N LYS A 86 -11.76 -3.56 0.79
CA LYS A 86 -11.64 -5.02 0.85
C LYS A 86 -10.27 -5.45 1.40
N LEU A 87 -9.19 -4.87 0.87
CA LEU A 87 -7.83 -5.17 1.34
C LEU A 87 -7.61 -4.71 2.78
N GLU A 88 -8.10 -3.52 3.12
CA GLU A 88 -8.02 -2.98 4.48
C GLU A 88 -8.74 -3.87 5.49
N ALA A 89 -9.93 -4.38 5.16
CA ALA A 89 -10.66 -5.31 6.02
C ALA A 89 -9.89 -6.63 6.24
N ARG A 90 -9.25 -7.16 5.19
CA ARG A 90 -8.39 -8.36 5.30
C ARG A 90 -7.19 -8.12 6.22
N ILE A 91 -6.52 -6.97 6.07
CA ILE A 91 -5.39 -6.57 6.92
C ILE A 91 -5.83 -6.48 8.38
N LYS A 92 -6.96 -5.79 8.65
CA LYS A 92 -7.50 -5.68 10.02
C LYS A 92 -7.79 -7.05 10.62
N HIS A 93 -8.41 -7.95 9.87
CA HIS A 93 -8.69 -9.31 10.35
C HIS A 93 -7.41 -10.08 10.69
N ALA A 94 -6.38 -9.96 9.84
CA ALA A 94 -5.08 -10.58 10.08
C ALA A 94 -4.33 -10.00 11.30
N CYS A 95 -4.62 -8.75 11.69
CA CYS A 95 -4.04 -8.12 12.89
C CYS A 95 -4.81 -8.43 14.20
N THR A 96 -6.01 -9.03 14.11
CA THR A 96 -6.87 -9.30 15.30
C THR A 96 -6.79 -10.77 15.76
N LEU A 97 -5.89 -11.55 15.14
CA LEU A 97 -5.51 -12.91 15.52
C LEU A 97 -4.09 -12.88 16.10
#